data_AF-A0A261AU66-F1
#
_entry.id   AF-A0A261AU66-F1
#
_cell.length_a   1.000
_cell.length_b   1.000
_cell.length_c   1.000
_cell.angle_alpha   90.00
_cell.angle_beta   90.00
_cell.angle_gamma   90.00
#
_symmetry.space_group_name_H-M   'P 1'
#
loop_
_entity.id
_entity.type
_entity.pdbx_description
1 polymer ?
#
loop_
_entity_poly.entity_id
_entity_poly.type
_entity_poly.pdbx_seq_one_letter_code
_entity_poly.pdbx_strand_id
1 'polypeptide(L)'
;MLNVDIGAYKRDIETSWLYKIGKFSVDNWIALLITIVCVIVIRALFNNVIFPYYFEEFKRLYRLENTLSKMKNVLEDDYSDLWHESEFCLAFLALQDEHQRLVRLAKSNSDGENPRRFHWANRYAKIQIK
;
A
#
# COMPACT_ATOMS: atom_id res chain seq x y z
N MET A 1 -40.46 -13.41 47.10
CA MET A 1 -40.70 -14.18 45.87
C MET A 1 -40.66 -13.22 44.70
N LEU A 2 -39.53 -13.14 43.99
CA LEU A 2 -39.41 -12.35 42.76
C LEU A 2 -40.18 -13.10 41.67
N ASN A 3 -41.44 -12.72 41.47
CA ASN A 3 -42.23 -13.18 40.34
C ASN A 3 -41.74 -12.40 39.11
N VAL A 4 -40.56 -12.78 38.61
CA VAL A 4 -40.03 -12.23 37.36
C VAL A 4 -41.04 -12.60 36.30
N ASP A 5 -41.67 -11.60 35.70
CA ASP A 5 -42.69 -11.78 34.68
C ASP A 5 -42.00 -12.25 33.39
N ILE A 6 -41.76 -13.57 33.31
CA ILE A 6 -40.99 -14.24 32.24
C ILE A 6 -41.53 -13.85 30.85
N GLY A 7 -42.84 -13.58 30.76
CA GLY A 7 -43.50 -13.15 29.52
C GLY A 7 -43.23 -11.69 29.12
N ALA A 8 -42.89 -10.79 30.04
CA ALA A 8 -42.42 -9.44 29.72
C ALA A 8 -40.97 -9.48 29.22
N TYR A 9 -40.11 -10.24 29.90
CA TYR A 9 -38.71 -10.41 29.53
C TYR A 9 -38.53 -11.06 28.15
N LYS A 10 -39.37 -12.06 27.82
CA LYS A 10 -39.37 -12.71 26.50
C LYS A 10 -39.77 -11.74 25.36
N ARG A 11 -40.74 -10.85 25.61
CA ARG A 11 -41.19 -9.84 24.63
C ARG A 11 -40.15 -8.72 24.42
N ASP A 12 -39.44 -8.32 25.46
CA ASP A 12 -38.32 -7.38 25.35
C ASP A 12 -37.14 -7.97 24.57
N ILE A 13 -36.85 -9.26 24.77
CA ILE A 13 -35.81 -9.95 23.98
C ILE A 13 -36.21 -10.07 22.51
N GLU A 14 -37.46 -10.43 22.21
CA GLU A 14 -37.93 -10.57 20.82
C GLU A 14 -38.02 -9.22 20.07
N THR A 15 -38.22 -8.11 20.78
CA THR A 15 -38.21 -6.76 20.20
C THR A 15 -36.80 -6.15 20.09
N SER A 16 -35.83 -6.70 20.83
CA SER A 16 -34.45 -6.28 20.80
C SER A 16 -33.83 -6.46 19.40
N TRP A 17 -33.11 -5.44 18.96
CA TRP A 17 -32.40 -5.43 17.68
C TRP A 17 -31.43 -6.60 17.55
N LEU A 18 -30.79 -7.02 18.65
CA LEU A 18 -29.86 -8.16 18.66
C LEU A 18 -30.56 -9.48 18.33
N TYR A 19 -31.78 -9.70 18.81
CA TYR A 19 -32.55 -10.90 18.51
C TYR A 19 -33.01 -10.92 17.04
N LYS A 20 -33.42 -9.77 16.51
CA LYS A 20 -33.77 -9.63 15.08
C LYS A 20 -32.58 -9.88 14.16
N ILE A 21 -31.40 -9.36 14.52
CA ILE A 21 -30.15 -9.62 13.79
C ILE A 21 -29.77 -11.10 13.90
N GLY A 22 -29.82 -11.69 15.09
CA GLY A 22 -29.51 -13.10 15.30
C GLY A 22 -30.45 -14.04 14.53
N LYS A 23 -31.75 -13.77 14.55
CA LYS A 23 -32.75 -14.52 13.78
C LYS A 23 -32.53 -14.37 12.28
N PHE A 24 -32.27 -13.14 11.80
CA PHE A 24 -31.93 -12.90 10.40
C PHE A 24 -30.66 -13.63 9.96
N SER A 25 -29.65 -13.69 10.83
CA SER A 25 -28.41 -14.44 10.58
C SER A 25 -28.61 -15.95 10.54
N VAL A 26 -29.51 -16.49 11.38
CA VAL A 26 -29.87 -17.92 11.35
C VAL A 26 -30.72 -18.25 10.13
N ASP A 27 -31.71 -17.42 9.79
CA ASP A 27 -32.59 -17.65 8.66
C ASP A 27 -31.83 -17.51 7.31
N ASN A 28 -30.81 -16.66 7.24
CA ASN A 28 -30.03 -16.37 6.02
C ASN A 28 -28.55 -16.77 6.13
N TRP A 29 -28.22 -17.77 6.96
CA TRP A 29 -26.84 -18.16 7.23
C TRP A 29 -26.06 -18.56 5.96
N ILE A 30 -26.73 -19.18 4.98
CA ILE A 30 -26.15 -19.54 3.68
C ILE A 30 -25.80 -18.28 2.88
N ALA A 31 -26.70 -17.30 2.83
CA ALA A 31 -26.45 -16.05 2.11
C ALA A 31 -25.30 -15.25 2.76
N LEU A 32 -25.20 -15.27 4.09
CA LEU A 32 -24.07 -14.69 4.82
C LEU A 32 -22.75 -15.37 4.46
N LEU A 33 -22.71 -16.71 4.42
CA LEU A 33 -21.53 -17.46 4.00
C LEU A 33 -21.11 -17.11 2.57
N ILE A 34 -22.06 -17.09 1.63
CA ILE A 34 -21.82 -16.70 0.24
C ILE A 34 -21.27 -15.27 0.17
N THR A 35 -21.85 -14.34 0.94
CA THR A 35 -21.41 -12.94 0.97
C THR A 35 -19.97 -12.83 1.49
N ILE A 36 -19.61 -13.57 2.53
CA ILE A 36 -18.24 -13.61 3.05
C ILE A 36 -17.28 -14.15 1.98
N VAL A 37 -17.63 -15.26 1.32
CA VAL A 37 -16.80 -15.82 0.24
C VAL A 37 -16.65 -14.83 -0.91
N CYS A 38 -17.73 -14.19 -1.34
CA CYS A 38 -17.70 -13.15 -2.37
C CYS A 38 -16.78 -11.99 -1.98
N VAL A 39 -16.83 -11.51 -0.74
CA VAL A 39 -15.95 -10.44 -0.26
C VAL A 39 -14.49 -10.87 -0.30
N ILE A 40 -14.18 -12.11 0.09
CA ILE A 40 -12.81 -12.65 0.04
C ILE A 40 -12.32 -12.73 -1.42
N VAL A 41 -13.14 -13.24 -2.33
CA VAL A 41 -12.80 -13.36 -3.76
C VAL A 41 -12.61 -11.99 -4.39
N ILE A 42 -13.52 -11.03 -4.12
CA ILE A 42 -13.40 -9.65 -4.58
C ILE A 42 -12.09 -9.05 -4.05
N ARG A 43 -11.80 -9.19 -2.76
CA ARG A 43 -10.55 -8.67 -2.18
C ARG A 43 -9.31 -9.30 -2.82
N ALA A 44 -9.32 -10.60 -3.10
CA ALA A 44 -8.23 -11.28 -3.77
C ALA A 44 -8.04 -10.80 -5.21
N LEU A 45 -9.14 -10.61 -5.96
CA LEU A 45 -9.11 -10.05 -7.32
C LEU A 45 -8.62 -8.60 -7.33
N PHE A 46 -9.05 -7.80 -6.36
CA PHE A 46 -8.58 -6.42 -6.21
C PHE A 46 -7.08 -6.37 -5.96
N ASN A 47 -6.57 -7.18 -5.02
CA ASN A 47 -5.14 -7.18 -4.72
C ASN A 47 -4.28 -7.75 -5.85
N ASN A 48 -4.74 -8.77 -6.56
CA ASN A 48 -3.91 -9.47 -7.56
C ASN A 48 -4.03 -8.89 -8.98
N VAL A 49 -5.15 -8.24 -9.33
CA VAL A 49 -5.41 -7.79 -10.71
C VAL A 49 -5.53 -6.29 -10.80
N ILE A 50 -6.38 -5.70 -9.95
CA ILE A 50 -6.69 -4.28 -10.03
C ILE A 50 -5.53 -3.46 -9.45
N PHE A 51 -5.05 -3.80 -8.26
CA PHE A 51 -4.02 -3.02 -7.58
C PHE A 51 -2.71 -2.92 -8.39
N PRO A 52 -2.16 -3.98 -9.01
CA PRO A 52 -0.97 -3.87 -9.85
C PRO A 52 -1.18 -2.98 -11.07
N TYR A 53 -2.33 -3.10 -11.73
CA TYR A 53 -2.68 -2.30 -12.90
C TYR A 53 -2.80 -0.81 -12.54
N TYR A 54 -3.52 -0.49 -11.46
CA TYR A 54 -3.63 0.88 -10.96
C TYR A 54 -2.31 1.42 -10.45
N PHE A 55 -1.43 0.58 -9.91
CA PHE A 55 -0.11 0.99 -9.45
C PHE A 55 0.81 1.41 -10.61
N GLU A 56 0.77 0.70 -11.74
CA GLU A 56 1.51 1.12 -12.95
C GLU A 56 0.96 2.42 -13.55
N GLU A 57 -0.37 2.56 -13.65
CA GLU A 57 -0.98 3.80 -14.13
C GLU A 57 -0.77 4.96 -13.17
N PHE A 58 -0.75 4.72 -11.85
CA PHE A 58 -0.40 5.74 -10.85
C PHE A 58 1.01 6.29 -11.09
N LYS A 59 1.99 5.41 -11.36
CA LYS A 59 3.34 5.86 -11.69
C LYS A 59 3.39 6.74 -12.92
N ARG A 60 2.58 6.41 -13.92
CA ARG A 60 2.48 7.14 -15.18
C ARG A 60 1.82 8.51 -14.99
N LEU A 61 0.71 8.55 -14.23
CA LEU A 61 -0.03 9.78 -13.91
C LEU A 61 0.79 10.76 -13.08
N TYR A 62 1.57 10.27 -12.11
CA TYR A 62 2.44 11.13 -11.30
C TYR A 62 3.67 11.66 -12.05
N ARG A 63 3.84 11.32 -13.33
CA ARG A 63 4.99 11.71 -14.16
C ARG A 63 6.32 11.48 -13.43
N LEU A 64 6.42 10.37 -12.70
CA LEU A 64 7.60 10.01 -11.90
C LEU A 64 8.87 10.07 -12.74
N GLU A 65 8.78 9.69 -14.02
CA GLU A 65 9.89 9.78 -14.98
C GLU A 65 10.36 11.22 -15.25
N ASN A 66 9.43 12.18 -15.38
CA ASN A 66 9.78 13.59 -15.56
C ASN A 66 10.40 14.18 -14.29
N THR A 67 9.86 13.84 -13.11
CA THR A 67 10.39 14.28 -11.83
C THR A 67 11.79 13.70 -11.58
N LEU A 68 11.99 12.42 -11.87
CA LEU A 68 13.30 11.76 -11.80
C LEU A 68 14.31 12.38 -12.78
N SER A 69 13.89 12.67 -14.01
CA SER A 69 14.73 13.33 -15.01
C SER A 69 15.18 14.73 -14.54
N LYS A 70 14.25 15.53 -13.98
CA LYS A 70 14.58 16.84 -13.41
C LYS A 70 15.54 16.74 -12.23
N MET A 71 15.29 15.84 -11.29
CA MET A 71 16.17 15.62 -10.14
C MET A 71 17.56 15.17 -10.58
N LYS A 72 17.65 14.28 -11.57
CA LYS A 72 18.91 13.84 -12.17
C LYS A 72 19.67 15.03 -12.77
N ASN A 73 19.00 15.86 -13.57
CA ASN A 73 19.65 17.02 -14.19
C ASN A 73 20.21 18.00 -13.15
N VAL A 74 19.47 18.23 -12.05
CA VAL A 74 19.98 19.03 -10.92
C VAL A 74 21.19 18.34 -10.29
N LEU A 75 21.15 17.05 -10.01
CA LEU A 75 22.27 16.33 -9.39
C LEU A 75 23.53 16.23 -10.28
N GLU A 76 23.40 16.35 -11.59
CA GLU A 76 24.52 16.30 -12.55
C GLU A 76 25.05 17.69 -12.95
N ASP A 77 24.44 18.76 -12.46
CA ASP A 77 24.83 20.13 -12.75
C ASP A 77 26.13 20.51 -12.01
N ASP A 78 26.85 21.51 -12.54
CA ASP A 78 28.10 21.95 -11.93
C ASP A 78 27.83 23.01 -10.85
N TYR A 79 28.05 22.62 -9.60
CA TYR A 79 27.91 23.47 -8.43
C TYR A 79 29.25 23.77 -7.75
N SER A 80 30.35 23.77 -8.51
CA SER A 80 31.71 24.12 -8.06
C SER A 80 31.74 25.28 -7.07
N ASP A 81 30.95 26.34 -7.33
CA ASP A 81 30.88 27.53 -6.49
C ASP A 81 30.08 27.36 -5.19
N LEU A 82 29.24 26.34 -5.02
CA LEU A 82 28.35 26.19 -3.86
C LEU A 82 28.81 25.12 -2.85
N TRP A 83 29.80 24.30 -3.20
CA TRP A 83 30.31 23.23 -2.31
C TRP A 83 30.90 23.70 -0.99
N HIS A 84 31.29 24.98 -0.93
CA HIS A 84 31.82 25.58 0.30
C HIS A 84 30.71 25.96 1.30
N GLU A 85 29.44 26.00 0.86
CA GLU A 85 28.30 26.29 1.72
C GLU A 85 27.75 24.99 2.35
N SER A 86 27.81 24.89 3.68
CA SER A 86 27.34 23.69 4.39
C SER A 86 25.85 23.43 4.20
N GLU A 87 25.03 24.47 4.08
CA GLU A 87 23.58 24.33 3.88
C GLU A 87 23.28 23.72 2.50
N PHE A 88 24.02 24.16 1.48
CA PHE A 88 23.94 23.58 0.13
C PHE A 88 24.30 22.10 0.14
N CYS A 89 25.41 21.72 0.77
CA CYS A 89 25.83 20.32 0.88
C CYS A 89 24.77 19.42 1.54
N LEU A 90 24.12 19.90 2.61
CA LEU A 90 23.04 19.16 3.27
C LEU A 90 21.81 19.03 2.37
N ALA A 91 21.40 20.10 1.69
CA ALA A 91 20.28 20.09 0.77
C ALA A 91 20.55 19.16 -0.44
N PHE A 92 21.77 19.16 -0.96
CA PHE A 92 22.19 18.30 -2.06
C PHE A 92 22.13 16.81 -1.67
N LEU A 93 22.63 16.46 -0.48
CA LEU A 93 22.54 15.10 0.05
C LEU A 93 21.10 14.65 0.27
N ALA A 94 20.24 15.53 0.78
CA ALA A 94 18.81 15.24 0.94
C ALA A 94 18.12 15.01 -0.41
N LEU A 95 18.44 15.83 -1.42
CA LEU A 95 17.94 15.65 -2.79
C LEU A 95 18.41 14.32 -3.38
N GLN A 96 19.66 13.94 -3.15
CA GLN A 96 20.22 12.67 -3.61
C GLN A 96 19.49 11.47 -2.97
N ASP A 97 19.22 11.51 -1.66
CA ASP A 97 18.49 10.44 -0.97
C ASP A 97 17.05 10.30 -1.48
N GLU A 98 16.34 11.42 -1.64
CA GLU A 98 14.98 11.42 -2.19
C GLU A 98 14.95 10.96 -3.66
N HIS A 99 15.92 11.36 -4.48
CA HIS A 99 16.07 10.83 -5.84
C HIS A 99 16.25 9.30 -5.81
N GLN A 100 17.11 8.76 -4.95
CA GLN A 100 17.27 7.31 -4.82
C GLN A 100 16.00 6.61 -4.32
N ARG A 101 15.25 7.23 -3.41
CA ARG A 101 13.97 6.71 -2.91
C ARG A 101 12.93 6.65 -4.03
N LEU A 102 12.81 7.69 -4.84
CA LEU A 102 11.90 7.73 -5.98
C LEU A 102 12.32 6.75 -7.08
N VAL A 103 13.63 6.58 -7.34
CA VAL A 103 14.13 5.55 -8.27
C VAL A 103 13.74 4.15 -7.79
N ARG A 104 13.84 3.88 -6.48
CA ARG A 104 13.43 2.61 -5.89
C ARG A 104 11.93 2.36 -6.07
N LEU A 105 11.10 3.37 -5.81
CA LEU A 105 9.65 3.31 -5.99
C LEU A 105 9.24 3.13 -7.47
N ALA A 106 9.91 3.85 -8.39
CA ALA A 106 9.66 3.71 -9.82
C ALA A 106 9.97 2.27 -10.29
N LYS A 107 11.02 1.65 -9.73
CA LYS A 107 11.46 0.28 -10.05
C LYS A 107 10.74 -0.82 -9.26
N SER A 108 10.00 -0.51 -8.19
CA SER A 108 9.28 -1.52 -7.41
C SER A 108 8.01 -1.98 -8.12
N ASN A 109 7.53 -3.19 -7.89
CA ASN A 109 6.19 -3.60 -8.28
C ASN A 109 5.16 -3.14 -7.22
N SER A 110 3.89 -3.49 -7.42
CA SER A 110 2.80 -3.20 -6.49
C SER A 110 3.00 -3.82 -5.11
N ASP A 111 3.77 -4.90 -5.03
CA ASP A 111 4.09 -5.58 -3.77
C ASP A 111 5.24 -4.91 -3.01
N GLY A 112 5.78 -3.80 -3.55
CA GLY A 112 6.91 -3.08 -2.95
C GLY A 112 8.27 -3.75 -3.19
N GLU A 113 8.30 -4.89 -3.88
CA GLU A 113 9.54 -5.54 -4.29
C GLU A 113 10.15 -4.86 -5.51
N ASN A 114 11.47 -4.74 -5.54
CA ASN A 114 12.15 -4.34 -6.77
C ASN A 114 12.65 -5.59 -7.49
N PRO A 115 11.96 -6.09 -8.53
CA PRO A 115 12.34 -7.33 -9.21
C PRO A 115 13.73 -7.24 -9.88
N ARG A 116 14.24 -6.03 -10.12
CA ARG A 116 15.59 -5.80 -10.66
C ARG A 116 16.66 -5.69 -9.57
N ARG A 117 16.31 -5.86 -8.28
CA ARG A 117 17.25 -5.64 -7.17
C ARG A 117 18.41 -6.63 -7.16
N PHE A 118 18.16 -7.86 -7.61
CA PHE A 118 19.18 -8.90 -7.68
C PHE A 118 20.20 -8.68 -8.81
N HIS A 119 19.84 -7.93 -9.86
CA HIS A 119 20.72 -7.76 -11.02
C HIS A 119 21.88 -6.77 -10.75
N TRP A 120 21.71 -5.79 -9.86
CA TRP A 120 22.77 -4.81 -9.56
C TRP A 120 23.76 -5.32 -8.51
N ALA A 121 23.30 -6.00 -7.45
CA ALA A 121 24.19 -6.60 -6.45
C ALA A 121 25.17 -7.61 -7.09
N ASN A 122 24.70 -8.39 -8.07
CA ASN A 122 25.55 -9.30 -8.84
C ASN A 122 26.54 -8.59 -9.79
N ARG A 123 26.23 -7.37 -10.25
CA ARG A 123 27.11 -6.60 -11.13
C ARG A 123 28.34 -6.07 -10.39
N TYR A 124 28.19 -5.67 -9.13
CA TYR A 124 29.31 -5.23 -8.29
C TYR A 124 30.07 -6.39 -7.64
N ALA A 125 29.42 -7.54 -7.39
CA ALA A 125 30.11 -8.76 -6.93
C ALA A 125 31.16 -9.29 -7.95
N LYS A 126 31.01 -8.96 -9.24
CA LYS A 126 32.00 -9.29 -10.29
C LYS A 126 33.17 -8.31 -10.39
N ILE A 127 33.14 -7.18 -9.70
CA ILE A 127 34.27 -6.25 -9.65
C ILE A 127 35.18 -6.75 -8.53
N GLN A 128 36.00 -7.76 -8.85
CA GLN A 128 37.16 -8.07 -8.01
C GLN A 128 38.11 -6.88 -8.08
N ILE A 129 38.28 -6.20 -6.95
CA ILE A 129 39.35 -5.23 -6.76
C ILE A 129 40.65 -6.04 -6.79
N LYS A 130 41.43 -5.85 -7.85
CA LYS A 130 42.81 -6.33 -7.95
C LYS A 130 43.77 -5.27 -7.41
#